data_AF-A0A2R6RM75-F1
#
_entry.id   AF-A0A2R6RM75-F1
#
_cell.length_a   1.000
_cell.length_b   1.000
_cell.length_c   1.000
_cell.angle_alpha   90.00
_cell.angle_beta   90.00
_cell.angle_gamma   90.00
#
_symmetry.space_group_name_H-M   'P 1'
#
loop_
_entity.id
_entity.type
_entity.pdbx_description
1 polymer ?
#
loop_
_entity_poly.entity_id
_entity_poly.type
_entity_poly.pdbx_seq_one_letter_code
_entity_poly.pdbx_strand_id
1 'polypeptide(L)'
;MDDSDTRPSIACYRKDSFRITSVARHWQALEMFVTYTVTEPEDQYYDCSISGSDDESQSWDDGYHVNEDIRYAVSQFSHQHRTFLFSLHITNTLPRSSGHVRFCRWDRAGIVSTKPFDYGRKPQLLAEFFVRYNRLSAARRGFDTTAAPATQAESQLLADAIKEHLGKIKAEVVPPMHYLHLTLDKDYPTYKIHLPEIGLFNSLEVIVRRPISQEEVLVGKCTRGYVGFLLEEDRLVFVKDYWASIDEQDHYVMSEVDACHHTRLHKIPHLPNIQHVAYVTTGDSTPQTTETPELSHSYDKISRRQHIRIVQDLVYNIQAVRNSKQLVQAIRDVLVGELHPVSVLVLKAI
;
A
#
# COMPACT_ATOMS: atom_id res chain seq x y z
N MET A 1 10.95 7.54 -5.76
CA MET A 1 11.84 8.72 -5.54
C MET A 1 13.19 8.28 -4.97
N ASP A 2 14.23 9.12 -5.03
CA ASP A 2 15.41 8.93 -4.17
C ASP A 2 14.98 9.25 -2.72
N ASP A 3 14.79 8.22 -1.92
CA ASP A 3 14.37 8.33 -0.51
C ASP A 3 15.48 8.93 0.38
N SER A 4 16.67 9.26 -0.17
CA SER A 4 17.81 9.77 0.58
C SER A 4 17.54 11.04 1.40
N ASP A 5 16.50 11.81 1.07
CA ASP A 5 16.20 13.11 1.69
C ASP A 5 14.81 13.19 2.36
N THR A 6 14.09 12.07 2.49
CA THR A 6 12.76 12.05 3.12
C THR A 6 12.88 11.65 4.60
N ARG A 7 13.04 12.64 5.49
CA ARG A 7 12.92 12.42 6.94
C ARG A 7 11.93 13.41 7.54
N PRO A 8 10.95 12.95 8.33
CA PRO A 8 10.03 13.85 9.01
C PRO A 8 10.76 14.66 10.09
N SER A 9 10.19 15.81 10.46
CA SER A 9 10.73 16.67 11.52
C SER A 9 10.97 15.90 12.81
N ILE A 10 10.02 15.02 13.16
CA ILE A 10 10.13 14.09 14.28
C ILE A 10 9.61 12.72 13.81
N ALA A 11 10.37 11.68 14.13
CA ALA A 11 10.01 10.29 13.87
C ALA A 11 9.79 9.54 15.19
N CYS A 12 8.61 8.92 15.34
CA CYS A 12 8.30 8.10 16.50
C CYS A 12 8.53 6.62 16.19
N TYR A 13 9.26 5.94 17.07
CA TYR A 13 9.58 4.53 16.97
C TYR A 13 9.11 3.76 18.19
N ARG A 14 8.96 2.45 18.06
CA ARG A 14 8.83 1.58 19.22
C ARG A 14 10.14 1.52 19.99
N LYS A 15 10.04 1.24 21.29
CA LYS A 15 11.21 1.14 22.19
C LYS A 15 12.20 0.03 21.77
N ASP A 16 11.72 -1.01 21.11
CA ASP A 16 12.47 -2.15 20.59
C ASP A 16 13.08 -1.92 19.20
N SER A 17 12.81 -0.79 18.56
CA SER A 17 13.40 -0.42 17.27
C SER A 17 14.87 0.00 17.45
N PHE A 18 15.80 -0.96 17.46
CA PHE A 18 17.25 -0.68 17.53
C PHE A 18 17.89 -0.65 16.13
N ARG A 19 18.82 0.29 15.92
CA ARG A 19 19.72 0.41 14.75
C ARG A 19 19.00 0.62 13.40
N ILE A 20 18.49 1.83 13.21
CA ILE A 20 18.09 2.33 11.89
C ILE A 20 19.37 2.65 11.10
N THR A 21 19.75 1.77 10.18
CA THR A 21 21.01 1.87 9.41
C THR A 21 20.81 2.22 7.93
N SER A 22 19.56 2.26 7.46
CA SER A 22 19.21 2.59 6.07
C SER A 22 17.87 3.30 6.04
N VAL A 23 17.55 3.96 4.92
CA VAL A 23 16.27 4.66 4.75
C VAL A 23 15.09 3.69 4.71
N ALA A 24 15.23 2.54 4.05
CA ALA A 24 14.19 1.52 4.07
C ALA A 24 13.89 1.04 5.50
N ARG A 25 14.92 0.83 6.33
CA ARG A 25 14.73 0.47 7.75
C ARG A 25 14.14 1.61 8.59
N HIS A 26 14.42 2.86 8.23
CA HIS A 26 13.77 4.02 8.86
C HIS A 26 12.26 3.96 8.64
N TRP A 27 11.84 3.87 7.38
CA TRP A 27 10.43 3.81 7.01
C TRP A 27 9.74 2.55 7.50
N GLN A 28 10.46 1.43 7.61
CA GLN A 28 9.93 0.21 8.19
C GLN A 28 9.73 0.29 9.72
N ALA A 29 10.62 0.96 10.44
CA ALA A 29 10.54 1.03 11.90
C ALA A 29 9.60 2.14 12.40
N LEU A 30 9.28 3.11 11.54
CA LEU A 30 8.46 4.27 11.86
C LEU A 30 7.04 3.86 12.26
N GLU A 31 6.61 4.27 13.45
CA GLU A 31 5.21 4.10 13.88
C GLU A 31 4.35 5.29 13.46
N MET A 32 4.91 6.49 13.55
CA MET A 32 4.23 7.75 13.33
C MET A 32 5.25 8.83 13.00
N PHE A 33 4.97 9.63 11.99
CA PHE A 33 5.69 10.87 11.75
C PHE A 33 4.96 12.04 12.41
N VAL A 34 5.74 13.04 12.81
CA VAL A 34 5.23 14.32 13.29
C VAL A 34 5.94 15.42 12.52
N THR A 35 5.15 16.30 11.90
CA THR A 35 5.67 17.47 11.21
C THR A 35 5.50 18.71 12.07
N TYR A 36 6.49 19.59 11.96
CA TYR A 36 6.54 20.83 12.72
C TYR A 36 6.76 21.99 11.76
N THR A 37 5.80 22.91 11.74
CA THR A 37 5.83 24.10 10.90
C THR A 37 5.79 25.35 11.78
N VAL A 38 6.61 26.34 11.45
CA VAL A 38 6.55 27.69 12.03
C VAL A 38 5.87 28.60 11.00
N THR A 39 4.61 28.94 11.22
CA THR A 39 3.81 29.74 10.29
C THR A 39 3.68 31.20 10.76
N GLU A 40 3.82 32.16 9.83
CA GLU A 40 3.06 33.42 9.85
C GLU A 40 1.58 33.11 9.48
N PRO A 41 0.58 33.94 9.81
CA PRO A 41 -0.69 33.57 10.46
C PRO A 41 -1.70 32.67 9.69
N GLU A 42 -1.36 32.08 8.56
CA GLU A 42 -2.28 31.26 7.76
C GLU A 42 -2.04 29.75 8.00
N ASP A 43 -3.10 29.07 8.46
CA ASP A 43 -3.11 27.63 8.75
C ASP A 43 -3.42 26.86 7.47
N GLN A 44 -2.45 26.09 6.97
CA GLN A 44 -2.52 25.34 5.70
C GLN A 44 -3.60 24.25 5.61
N TYR A 45 -4.21 23.86 6.74
CA TYR A 45 -5.34 22.93 6.78
C TYR A 45 -6.68 23.66 7.03
N TYR A 46 -6.71 24.98 6.99
CA TYR A 46 -7.93 25.76 7.03
C TYR A 46 -8.49 25.86 5.61
N ASP A 47 -9.63 25.22 5.36
CA ASP A 47 -10.50 25.61 4.25
C ASP A 47 -10.95 27.05 4.54
N CYS A 48 -10.34 28.03 3.88
CA CYS A 48 -11.01 29.31 3.69
C CYS A 48 -12.30 28.99 2.96
N SER A 49 -13.44 29.13 3.63
CA SER A 49 -14.72 29.25 2.96
C SER A 49 -14.56 30.41 1.98
N ILE A 50 -14.37 30.11 0.69
CA ILE A 50 -14.27 31.12 -0.37
C ILE A 50 -15.63 31.81 -0.42
N SER A 51 -15.79 32.85 0.39
CA SER A 51 -16.79 33.88 0.13
C SER A 51 -16.25 34.67 -1.05
N GLY A 52 -16.76 34.29 -2.23
CA GLY A 52 -16.59 34.88 -3.55
C GLY A 52 -15.62 36.05 -3.71
N SER A 53 -14.53 35.80 -4.42
CA SER A 53 -14.04 36.68 -5.48
C SER A 53 -13.07 35.88 -6.34
N ASP A 54 -13.44 35.68 -7.60
CA ASP A 54 -12.57 35.15 -8.64
C ASP A 54 -11.40 36.13 -8.82
N ASP A 55 -10.23 35.79 -8.25
CA ASP A 55 -8.97 36.43 -8.61
C ASP A 55 -7.87 35.36 -8.65
N GLU A 56 -7.78 34.69 -9.80
CA GLU A 56 -6.72 33.74 -10.14
C GLU A 56 -5.39 34.48 -10.32
N SER A 57 -4.68 34.83 -9.24
CA SER A 57 -3.24 35.19 -9.32
C SER A 57 -2.50 35.26 -7.98
N GLN A 58 -2.73 34.32 -7.05
CA GLN A 58 -1.84 34.16 -5.89
C GLN A 58 -1.00 32.89 -5.97
N SER A 59 0.30 33.09 -5.85
CA SER A 59 1.40 32.13 -5.99
C SER A 59 1.31 31.01 -4.95
N TRP A 60 1.31 29.76 -5.41
CA TRP A 60 1.19 28.52 -4.63
C TRP A 60 2.47 28.14 -3.86
N ASP A 61 3.03 29.03 -3.05
CA ASP A 61 4.21 28.70 -2.22
C ASP A 61 3.85 28.01 -0.88
N ASP A 62 2.58 28.00 -0.43
CA ASP A 62 2.19 27.34 0.84
C ASP A 62 1.91 25.84 0.72
N GLY A 63 2.02 25.26 -0.48
CA GLY A 63 1.80 23.84 -0.74
C GLY A 63 2.94 22.90 -0.33
N TYR A 64 4.11 23.41 0.06
CA TYR A 64 5.29 22.57 0.30
C TYR A 64 5.12 21.60 1.48
N HIS A 65 4.50 22.01 2.59
CA HIS A 65 4.40 21.17 3.79
C HIS A 65 3.28 20.12 3.72
N VAL A 66 2.14 20.42 3.10
CA VAL A 66 1.13 19.39 2.76
C VAL A 66 1.75 18.35 1.82
N ASN A 67 2.59 18.79 0.88
CA ASN A 67 3.34 17.89 0.02
C ASN A 67 4.35 17.03 0.80
N GLU A 68 4.98 17.56 1.86
CA GLU A 68 5.87 16.78 2.74
C GLU A 68 5.12 15.70 3.53
N ASP A 69 3.99 16.05 4.16
CA ASP A 69 3.16 15.09 4.91
C ASP A 69 2.66 13.96 4.02
N ILE A 70 2.22 14.29 2.80
CA ILE A 70 1.82 13.31 1.78
C ILE A 70 3.00 12.42 1.41
N ARG A 71 4.19 12.99 1.17
CA ARG A 71 5.40 12.21 0.86
C ARG A 71 5.76 11.25 1.98
N TYR A 72 5.71 11.68 3.24
CA TYR A 72 5.98 10.81 4.39
C TYR A 72 4.96 9.69 4.53
N ALA A 73 3.68 9.98 4.32
CA ALA A 73 2.64 8.96 4.31
C ALA A 73 2.86 7.94 3.17
N VAL A 74 3.15 8.41 1.95
CA VAL A 74 3.47 7.54 0.80
C VAL A 74 4.70 6.67 1.08
N SER A 75 5.79 7.24 1.61
CA SER A 75 7.00 6.50 1.96
C SER A 75 6.71 5.46 3.06
N GLN A 76 5.92 5.76 4.08
CA GLN A 76 5.57 4.78 5.11
C GLN A 76 4.69 3.65 4.55
N PHE A 77 3.65 3.96 3.78
CA PHE A 77 2.81 2.96 3.10
C PHE A 77 3.57 2.07 2.11
N SER A 78 4.64 2.61 1.53
CA SER A 78 5.51 1.91 0.58
C SER A 78 6.40 0.86 1.24
N HIS A 79 6.70 1.02 2.52
CA HIS A 79 7.65 0.16 3.27
C HIS A 79 6.97 -0.73 4.31
N GLN A 80 5.68 -0.52 4.59
CA GLN A 80 4.93 -1.27 5.59
C GLN A 80 3.59 -1.77 5.04
N HIS A 81 3.17 -2.97 5.46
CA HIS A 81 1.81 -3.44 5.19
C HIS A 81 0.85 -2.75 6.18
N ARG A 82 0.18 -1.69 5.71
CA ARG A 82 -0.75 -0.87 6.49
C ARG A 82 -2.08 -0.67 5.77
N THR A 83 -3.14 -0.66 6.56
CA THR A 83 -4.50 -0.23 6.17
C THR A 83 -4.68 1.26 6.33
N PHE A 84 -4.10 1.84 7.38
CA PHE A 84 -4.07 3.27 7.65
C PHE A 84 -2.84 3.62 8.51
N LEU A 85 -2.57 4.91 8.67
CA LEU A 85 -1.58 5.40 9.63
C LEU A 85 -2.05 6.68 10.31
N PHE A 86 -1.44 7.00 11.44
CA PHE A 86 -1.65 8.27 12.13
C PHE A 86 -0.40 9.14 12.00
N SER A 87 -0.58 10.45 11.91
CA SER A 87 0.48 11.45 12.07
C SER A 87 -0.01 12.63 12.90
N LEU A 88 0.93 13.44 13.38
CA LEU A 88 0.64 14.73 14.01
C LEU A 88 1.20 15.83 13.14
N HIS A 89 0.43 16.91 13.06
CA HIS A 89 0.89 18.15 12.48
C HIS A 89 0.92 19.23 13.57
N ILE A 90 2.10 19.77 13.86
CA ILE A 90 2.31 20.80 14.89
C ILE A 90 2.61 22.11 14.19
N THR A 91 1.78 23.12 14.44
CA THR A 91 2.01 24.48 13.97
C THR A 91 2.36 25.38 15.15
N ASN A 92 3.35 26.25 14.96
CA ASN A 92 3.63 27.32 15.89
C ASN A 92 3.43 28.66 15.17
N THR A 93 2.56 29.51 15.71
CA THR A 93 2.30 30.84 15.13
C THR A 93 3.00 31.88 15.98
N LEU A 94 3.99 32.58 15.42
CA LEU A 94 4.53 33.76 16.08
C LEU A 94 3.49 34.90 15.97
N PRO A 95 3.27 35.73 17.01
CA PRO A 95 3.99 35.85 18.28
C PRO A 95 3.34 35.05 19.44
N ARG A 96 2.49 34.06 19.16
CA ARG A 96 1.76 33.32 20.20
C ARG A 96 2.72 32.43 21.00
N SER A 97 2.54 32.41 22.32
CA SER A 97 3.32 31.58 23.25
C SER A 97 2.94 30.09 23.22
N SER A 98 2.02 29.67 22.34
CA SER A 98 1.50 28.31 22.30
C SER A 98 1.26 27.83 20.86
N GLY A 99 1.80 26.65 20.56
CA GLY A 99 1.55 25.97 19.30
C GLY A 99 0.22 25.20 19.30
N HIS A 100 -0.23 24.85 18.11
CA HIS A 100 -1.42 24.03 17.88
C HIS A 100 -1.02 22.66 17.32
N VAL A 101 -1.80 21.64 17.62
CA VAL A 101 -1.64 20.29 17.05
C VAL A 101 -2.92 19.87 16.34
N ARG A 102 -2.76 19.15 15.22
CA ARG A 102 -3.78 18.34 14.56
C ARG A 102 -3.38 16.87 14.60
N PHE A 103 -4.36 15.99 14.81
CA PHE A 103 -4.19 14.57 14.57
C PHE A 103 -4.70 14.24 13.17
N CYS A 104 -3.89 13.53 12.41
CA CYS A 104 -4.19 13.15 11.04
C CYS A 104 -4.29 11.62 10.95
N ARG A 105 -5.35 11.12 10.33
CA ARG A 105 -5.52 9.71 9.97
C ARG A 105 -5.48 9.61 8.46
N TRP A 106 -4.62 8.75 7.94
CA TRP A 106 -4.40 8.56 6.51
C TRP A 106 -4.79 7.15 6.13
N ASP A 107 -5.52 6.97 5.03
CA ASP A 107 -5.72 5.68 4.39
C ASP A 107 -5.71 5.85 2.86
N ARG A 108 -6.01 4.77 2.14
CA ARG A 108 -5.96 4.78 0.67
C ARG A 108 -7.13 5.52 -0.01
N ALA A 109 -8.06 6.08 0.76
CA ALA A 109 -9.12 6.95 0.27
C ALA A 109 -8.81 8.45 0.54
N GLY A 110 -7.99 8.76 1.55
CA GLY A 110 -7.54 10.12 1.81
C GLY A 110 -7.01 10.35 3.21
N ILE A 111 -7.12 11.61 3.65
CA ILE A 111 -6.72 12.07 4.98
C ILE A 111 -7.93 12.68 5.70
N VAL A 112 -8.07 12.37 6.99
CA VAL A 112 -8.96 13.08 7.90
C VAL A 112 -8.14 13.69 9.02
N SER A 113 -8.32 15.00 9.24
CA SER A 113 -7.62 15.74 10.28
C SER A 113 -8.60 16.32 11.31
N THR A 114 -8.17 16.37 12.58
CA THR A 114 -8.94 17.06 13.62
C THR A 114 -8.88 18.57 13.43
N LYS A 115 -9.83 19.29 14.05
CA LYS A 115 -9.65 20.73 14.30
C LYS A 115 -8.36 20.95 15.12
N PRO A 116 -7.62 22.03 14.87
CA PRO A 116 -6.41 22.32 15.63
C PRO A 116 -6.77 22.65 17.08
N PHE A 117 -5.92 22.25 18.01
CA PHE A 117 -6.05 22.63 19.42
C PHE A 117 -4.72 23.09 19.99
N ASP A 118 -4.78 24.10 20.86
CA ASP A 118 -3.63 24.62 21.60
C ASP A 118 -3.17 23.56 22.63
N TYR A 119 -1.99 22.97 22.40
CA TYR A 119 -1.45 21.93 23.28
C TYR A 119 -0.79 22.51 24.54
N GLY A 120 -0.50 23.82 24.59
CA GLY A 120 -0.06 24.50 25.80
C GLY A 120 -1.21 24.71 26.79
N ARG A 121 -2.42 24.98 26.27
CA ARG A 121 -3.65 25.10 27.07
C ARG A 121 -4.32 23.77 27.36
N LYS A 122 -4.24 22.81 26.43
CA LYS A 122 -4.85 21.48 26.55
C LYS A 122 -3.83 20.34 26.39
N PRO A 123 -2.74 20.31 27.19
CA PRO A 123 -1.70 19.29 27.07
C PRO A 123 -2.21 17.86 27.29
N GLN A 124 -3.29 17.71 28.06
CA GLN A 124 -3.93 16.42 28.32
C GLN A 124 -4.39 15.71 27.05
N LEU A 125 -4.83 16.43 26.01
CA LEU A 125 -5.29 15.81 24.77
C LEU A 125 -4.15 15.15 24.01
N LEU A 126 -3.00 15.83 23.94
CA LEU A 126 -1.80 15.31 23.30
C LEU A 126 -1.23 14.12 24.06
N ALA A 127 -1.12 14.24 25.39
CA ALA A 127 -0.66 13.16 26.25
C ALA A 127 -1.58 11.93 26.16
N GLU A 128 -2.89 12.15 26.20
CA GLU A 128 -3.88 11.09 26.10
C GLU A 128 -3.81 10.37 24.75
N PHE A 129 -3.62 11.10 23.65
CA PHE A 129 -3.43 10.51 22.33
C PHE A 129 -2.26 9.51 22.32
N PHE A 130 -1.07 9.91 22.79
CA PHE A 130 0.10 9.02 22.82
C PHE A 130 -0.11 7.81 23.75
N VAL A 131 -0.72 8.01 24.92
CA VAL A 131 -1.04 6.93 25.85
C VAL A 131 -2.01 5.93 25.22
N ARG A 132 -3.06 6.42 24.55
CA ARG A 132 -4.04 5.56 23.87
C ARG A 132 -3.40 4.84 22.70
N TYR A 133 -2.66 5.55 21.83
CA TYR A 133 -1.95 4.97 20.69
C TYR A 133 -1.00 3.85 21.11
N ASN A 134 -0.22 4.05 22.17
CA ASN A 134 0.71 3.02 22.67
C ASN A 134 -0.01 1.77 23.20
N ARG A 135 -1.27 1.89 23.64
CA ARG A 135 -2.11 0.77 24.09
C ARG A 135 -2.88 0.08 22.96
N LEU A 136 -2.87 0.63 21.75
CA LEU A 136 -3.55 0.01 20.61
C LEU A 136 -2.82 -1.26 20.16
N SER A 137 -3.60 -2.27 19.79
CA SER A 137 -3.12 -3.44 19.02
C SER A 137 -2.55 -3.01 17.67
N ALA A 138 -1.74 -3.86 17.03
CA ALA A 138 -1.20 -3.60 15.69
C ALA A 138 -2.29 -3.24 14.65
N ALA A 139 -3.40 -4.01 14.60
CA ALA A 139 -4.52 -3.73 13.70
C ALA A 139 -5.11 -2.32 13.93
N ARG A 140 -5.36 -1.95 15.19
CA ARG A 140 -5.85 -0.61 15.56
C ARG A 140 -4.83 0.52 15.39
N ARG A 141 -3.54 0.20 15.21
CA ARG A 141 -2.52 1.16 14.75
C ARG A 141 -2.42 1.24 13.22
N GLY A 142 -3.24 0.44 12.52
CA GLY A 142 -3.33 0.43 11.06
C GLY A 142 -2.39 -0.54 10.37
N PHE A 143 -1.80 -1.50 11.09
CA PHE A 143 -1.05 -2.60 10.44
C PHE A 143 -2.01 -3.65 9.87
N ASP A 144 -1.69 -4.14 8.67
CA ASP A 144 -2.31 -5.35 8.12
C ASP A 144 -1.76 -6.57 8.86
N THR A 145 -2.60 -7.21 9.68
CA THR A 145 -2.20 -8.36 10.51
C THR A 145 -2.07 -9.66 9.73
N THR A 146 -2.43 -9.69 8.44
CA THR A 146 -2.20 -10.85 7.57
C THR A 146 -0.75 -10.96 7.10
N ALA A 147 0.03 -9.87 7.21
CA ALA A 147 1.45 -9.84 6.92
C ALA A 147 2.27 -9.82 8.22
N ALA A 148 2.95 -10.92 8.53
CA ALA A 148 3.83 -11.05 9.69
C ALA A 148 5.31 -11.05 9.26
N PRO A 149 6.25 -10.63 10.12
CA PRO A 149 7.68 -10.80 9.84
C PRO A 149 8.01 -12.26 9.58
N ALA A 150 8.70 -12.55 8.47
CA ALA A 150 9.18 -13.89 8.17
C ALA A 150 10.41 -14.23 9.03
N THR A 151 10.59 -15.52 9.30
CA THR A 151 11.79 -16.04 9.96
C THR A 151 13.01 -15.93 9.04
N GLN A 152 14.21 -16.04 9.64
CA GLN A 152 15.45 -16.03 8.86
C GLN A 152 15.53 -17.21 7.87
N ALA A 153 14.96 -18.37 8.23
CA ALA A 153 14.90 -19.54 7.36
C ALA A 153 13.96 -19.30 6.16
N GLU A 154 12.75 -18.81 6.40
CA GLU A 154 11.80 -18.45 5.33
C GLU A 154 12.37 -17.37 4.40
N SER A 155 13.06 -16.36 4.96
CA SER A 155 13.73 -15.32 4.17
C SER A 155 14.84 -15.89 3.28
N GLN A 156 15.53 -16.94 3.74
CA GLN A 156 16.56 -17.63 2.98
C GLN A 156 15.96 -18.46 1.84
N LEU A 157 14.82 -19.14 2.06
CA LEU A 157 14.09 -19.87 1.02
C LEU A 157 13.73 -18.96 -0.16
N LEU A 158 13.14 -17.79 0.12
CA LEU A 158 12.84 -16.80 -0.91
C LEU A 158 14.13 -16.38 -1.64
N ALA A 159 15.19 -16.05 -0.91
CA ALA A 159 16.43 -15.57 -1.52
C ALA A 159 17.07 -16.62 -2.45
N ASP A 160 17.03 -17.90 -2.08
CA ASP A 160 17.63 -18.96 -2.88
C ASP A 160 16.79 -19.31 -4.10
N ALA A 161 15.46 -19.35 -3.97
CA ALA A 161 14.55 -19.51 -5.10
C ALA A 161 14.71 -18.39 -6.14
N ILE A 162 14.87 -17.13 -5.69
CA ILE A 162 15.10 -15.99 -6.58
C ILE A 162 16.46 -16.09 -7.28
N LYS A 163 17.53 -16.47 -6.57
CA LYS A 163 18.86 -16.67 -7.20
C LYS A 163 18.85 -17.78 -8.23
N GLU A 164 18.18 -18.89 -7.93
CA GLU A 164 18.02 -20.00 -8.88
C GLU A 164 17.28 -19.51 -10.14
N HIS A 165 16.17 -18.77 -9.96
CA HIS A 165 15.42 -18.22 -11.08
C HIS A 165 16.24 -17.20 -11.90
N LEU A 166 17.03 -16.34 -11.25
CA LEU A 166 17.99 -15.46 -11.94
C LEU A 166 19.04 -16.25 -12.73
N GLY A 167 19.48 -17.41 -12.22
CA GLY A 167 20.34 -18.34 -12.96
C GLY A 167 19.67 -18.87 -14.22
N LYS A 168 18.39 -19.26 -14.12
CA LYS A 168 17.58 -19.70 -15.28
C LYS A 168 17.40 -18.58 -16.32
N ILE A 169 17.25 -17.33 -15.89
CA ILE A 169 17.20 -16.16 -16.79
C ILE A 169 18.53 -16.00 -17.54
N LYS A 170 19.67 -16.07 -16.82
CA LYS A 170 21.01 -15.94 -17.43
C LYS A 170 21.33 -17.07 -18.41
N ALA A 171 20.81 -18.26 -18.16
CA ALA A 171 20.91 -19.41 -19.07
C ALA A 171 19.86 -19.39 -20.19
N GLU A 172 19.05 -18.32 -20.30
CA GLU A 172 17.98 -18.14 -21.30
C GLU A 172 16.88 -19.22 -21.29
N VAL A 173 16.79 -20.00 -20.21
CA VAL A 173 15.80 -21.05 -19.99
C VAL A 173 14.41 -20.47 -19.76
N VAL A 174 14.33 -19.31 -19.11
CA VAL A 174 13.08 -18.57 -18.86
C VAL A 174 13.19 -17.13 -19.39
N PRO A 175 12.07 -16.45 -19.68
CA PRO A 175 12.08 -15.06 -20.11
C PRO A 175 12.69 -14.12 -19.05
N PRO A 176 13.27 -12.98 -19.45
CA PRO A 176 13.76 -11.99 -18.50
C PRO A 176 12.60 -11.43 -17.66
N MET A 177 12.86 -11.24 -16.38
CA MET A 177 11.93 -10.59 -15.46
C MET A 177 12.59 -9.33 -14.92
N HIS A 178 12.08 -8.18 -15.36
CA HIS A 178 12.63 -6.90 -14.96
C HIS A 178 12.45 -6.69 -13.45
N TYR A 179 13.42 -6.02 -12.82
CA TYR A 179 13.42 -5.73 -11.38
C TYR A 179 13.38 -6.93 -10.42
N LEU A 180 13.47 -8.19 -10.88
CA LEU A 180 13.47 -9.37 -9.98
C LEU A 180 14.56 -9.30 -8.89
N HIS A 181 15.70 -8.68 -9.21
CA HIS A 181 16.80 -8.48 -8.27
C HIS A 181 16.42 -7.60 -7.06
N LEU A 182 15.39 -6.74 -7.18
CA LEU A 182 14.90 -5.91 -6.08
C LEU A 182 14.41 -6.78 -4.91
N THR A 183 13.80 -7.94 -5.18
CA THR A 183 13.36 -8.88 -4.13
C THR A 183 14.53 -9.36 -3.25
N LEU A 184 15.77 -9.32 -3.73
CA LEU A 184 16.96 -9.71 -2.96
C LEU A 184 17.50 -8.61 -2.04
N ASP A 185 16.96 -7.39 -2.12
CA ASP A 185 17.35 -6.26 -1.27
C ASP A 185 17.14 -6.62 0.20
N LYS A 186 18.21 -6.62 1.00
CA LYS A 186 18.18 -7.03 2.42
C LYS A 186 17.80 -5.89 3.37
N ASP A 187 17.71 -4.66 2.85
CA ASP A 187 17.25 -3.52 3.64
C ASP A 187 15.73 -3.49 3.76
N TYR A 188 15.02 -4.19 2.87
CA TYR A 188 13.58 -4.42 2.98
C TYR A 188 13.29 -5.66 3.84
N PRO A 189 12.30 -5.59 4.73
CA PRO A 189 11.87 -6.74 5.49
C PRO A 189 11.24 -7.81 4.63
N THR A 190 11.42 -9.05 5.07
CA THR A 190 10.71 -10.19 4.51
C THR A 190 9.45 -10.43 5.33
N TYR A 191 8.30 -10.50 4.66
CA TYR A 191 7.02 -10.78 5.29
C TYR A 191 6.54 -12.16 4.85
N LYS A 192 5.95 -12.88 5.79
CA LYS A 192 5.07 -14.01 5.52
C LYS A 192 3.64 -13.50 5.49
N ILE A 193 2.99 -13.67 4.35
CA ILE A 193 1.60 -13.31 4.15
C ILE A 193 0.76 -14.57 4.27
N HIS A 194 -0.22 -14.54 5.18
CA HIS A 194 -1.23 -15.58 5.31
C HIS A 194 -2.49 -15.20 4.53
N LEU A 195 -2.94 -16.08 3.64
CA LEU A 195 -4.25 -15.98 2.98
C LEU A 195 -5.13 -17.13 3.49
N PRO A 196 -6.27 -16.84 4.14
CA PRO A 196 -7.14 -17.88 4.70
C PRO A 196 -7.90 -18.63 3.59
N GLU A 197 -8.47 -19.78 3.93
CA GLU A 197 -9.33 -20.53 3.03
C GLU A 197 -10.62 -19.73 2.71
N ILE A 198 -10.91 -19.53 1.43
CA ILE A 198 -12.09 -18.80 0.95
C ILE A 198 -12.63 -19.46 -0.33
N GLY A 199 -13.87 -19.94 -0.28
CA GLY A 199 -14.58 -20.49 -1.43
C GLY A 199 -13.85 -21.70 -2.05
N LEU A 200 -13.26 -21.51 -3.23
CA LEU A 200 -12.51 -22.55 -3.97
C LEU A 200 -11.00 -22.50 -3.71
N PHE A 201 -10.54 -21.58 -2.86
CA PHE A 201 -9.13 -21.35 -2.59
C PHE A 201 -8.78 -21.82 -1.18
N ASN A 202 -7.88 -22.80 -1.10
CA ASN A 202 -7.34 -23.29 0.18
C ASN A 202 -6.52 -22.19 0.85
N SER A 203 -6.34 -22.28 2.17
CA SER A 203 -5.40 -21.40 2.86
C SER A 203 -3.99 -21.57 2.31
N LEU A 204 -3.24 -20.49 2.17
CA LEU A 204 -1.85 -20.54 1.75
C LEU A 204 -0.98 -19.47 2.41
N GLU A 205 0.33 -19.72 2.44
CA GLU A 205 1.34 -18.80 2.95
C GLU A 205 2.37 -18.43 1.88
N VAL A 206 2.57 -17.13 1.67
CA VAL A 206 3.57 -16.62 0.70
C VAL A 206 4.59 -15.74 1.40
N ILE A 207 5.86 -16.01 1.15
CA ILE A 207 6.97 -15.15 1.58
C ILE A 207 7.22 -14.09 0.52
N VAL A 208 7.14 -12.81 0.88
CA VAL A 208 7.44 -11.67 0.02
C VAL A 208 8.50 -10.77 0.65
N ARG A 209 9.20 -9.99 -0.19
CA ARG A 209 10.11 -8.94 0.28
C ARG A 209 9.81 -7.63 -0.45
N ARG A 210 10.82 -6.98 -1.05
CA ARG A 210 10.66 -5.74 -1.79
C ARG A 210 9.76 -6.00 -3.02
N PRO A 211 8.71 -5.18 -3.25
CA PRO A 211 7.92 -5.26 -4.48
C PRO A 211 8.79 -5.03 -5.73
N ILE A 212 8.44 -5.70 -6.83
CA ILE A 212 9.05 -5.46 -8.15
C ILE A 212 8.34 -4.36 -8.94
N SER A 213 7.11 -4.02 -8.52
CA SER A 213 6.31 -2.90 -9.04
C SER A 213 5.50 -2.31 -7.90
N GLN A 214 5.41 -0.98 -7.83
CA GLN A 214 4.65 -0.28 -6.81
C GLN A 214 4.21 1.10 -7.31
N GLU A 215 2.93 1.44 -7.09
CA GLU A 215 2.43 2.80 -7.27
C GLU A 215 2.82 3.67 -6.06
N GLU A 216 3.64 4.71 -6.27
CA GLU A 216 4.01 5.70 -5.25
C GLU A 216 2.92 6.78 -5.09
N VAL A 217 1.68 6.36 -4.84
CA VAL A 217 0.52 7.25 -4.63
C VAL A 217 -0.12 7.02 -3.27
N LEU A 218 -0.69 8.09 -2.70
CA LEU A 218 -1.36 8.03 -1.40
C LEU A 218 -2.76 7.41 -1.51
N VAL A 219 -3.54 7.93 -2.46
CA VAL A 219 -4.95 7.59 -2.68
C VAL A 219 -5.09 6.83 -3.99
N GLY A 220 -5.97 5.84 -4.04
CA GLY A 220 -6.22 5.09 -5.26
C GLY A 220 -6.05 3.58 -5.05
N LYS A 221 -5.67 2.89 -6.13
CA LYS A 221 -5.43 1.44 -6.10
C LYS A 221 -4.18 1.09 -5.31
N CYS A 222 -3.16 1.91 -5.42
CA CYS A 222 -1.92 1.77 -4.65
C CYS A 222 -1.32 0.37 -4.84
N THR A 223 -1.35 -0.11 -6.08
CA THR A 223 -1.00 -1.49 -6.42
C THR A 223 0.45 -1.80 -6.08
N ARG A 224 0.69 -2.94 -5.43
CA ARG A 224 2.00 -3.51 -5.14
C ARG A 224 2.08 -4.90 -5.76
N GLY A 225 3.09 -5.10 -6.61
CA GLY A 225 3.38 -6.38 -7.28
C GLY A 225 4.65 -7.00 -6.73
N TYR A 226 4.57 -8.23 -6.27
CA TYR A 226 5.70 -8.98 -5.72
C TYR A 226 5.94 -10.25 -6.50
N VAL A 227 7.21 -10.66 -6.50
CA VAL A 227 7.55 -12.06 -6.66
C VAL A 227 7.70 -12.65 -5.27
N GLY A 228 6.82 -13.60 -4.96
CA GLY A 228 6.79 -14.29 -3.68
C GLY A 228 7.17 -15.76 -3.81
N PHE A 229 7.44 -16.41 -2.69
CA PHE A 229 7.69 -17.84 -2.60
C PHE A 229 6.54 -18.51 -1.84
N LEU A 230 5.81 -19.38 -2.55
CA LEU A 230 4.65 -20.13 -2.03
C LEU A 230 5.15 -21.35 -1.26
N LEU A 231 4.88 -21.40 0.05
CA LEU A 231 5.47 -22.40 0.95
C LEU A 231 4.97 -23.82 0.66
N GLU A 232 3.69 -23.96 0.33
CA GLU A 232 3.03 -25.25 0.13
C GLU A 232 3.49 -25.98 -1.13
N GLU A 233 3.96 -25.24 -2.14
CA GLU A 233 4.31 -25.76 -3.46
C GLU A 233 5.80 -25.59 -3.82
N ASP A 234 6.61 -25.03 -2.91
CA ASP A 234 8.06 -24.81 -3.10
C ASP A 234 8.39 -24.14 -4.44
N ARG A 235 7.69 -23.03 -4.74
CA ARG A 235 7.87 -22.31 -6.00
C ARG A 235 7.61 -20.82 -5.91
N LEU A 236 8.10 -20.11 -6.91
CA LEU A 236 7.83 -18.68 -7.08
C LEU A 236 6.43 -18.43 -7.67
N VAL A 237 5.78 -17.39 -7.16
CA VAL A 237 4.44 -16.90 -7.55
C VAL A 237 4.45 -15.39 -7.69
N PHE A 238 3.46 -14.84 -8.40
CA PHE A 238 3.20 -13.41 -8.41
C PHE A 238 2.13 -13.07 -7.38
N VAL A 239 2.39 -12.07 -6.55
CA VAL A 239 1.42 -11.54 -5.56
C VAL A 239 1.07 -10.12 -5.95
N LYS A 240 -0.22 -9.86 -6.13
CA LYS A 240 -0.78 -8.51 -6.35
C LYS A 240 -1.55 -8.10 -5.12
N ASP A 241 -1.25 -6.92 -4.59
CA ASP A 241 -1.84 -6.35 -3.38
C ASP A 241 -2.30 -4.92 -3.71
N TYR A 242 -3.59 -4.62 -3.56
CA TYR A 242 -4.16 -3.34 -4.01
C TYR A 242 -5.52 -3.02 -3.36
N TRP A 243 -5.99 -1.79 -3.58
CA TRP A 243 -7.23 -1.24 -3.00
C TRP A 243 -8.28 -0.95 -4.09
N ALA A 244 -9.30 -1.79 -4.18
CA ALA A 244 -10.41 -1.59 -5.12
C ALA A 244 -11.45 -0.61 -4.57
N SER A 245 -12.03 0.22 -5.43
CA SER A 245 -13.20 1.04 -5.07
C SER A 245 -14.43 0.15 -4.90
N ILE A 246 -15.20 0.39 -3.85
CA ILE A 246 -16.47 -0.30 -3.56
C ILE A 246 -17.63 0.43 -4.27
N ASP A 247 -17.58 1.76 -4.31
CA ASP A 247 -18.67 2.59 -4.84
C ASP A 247 -18.67 2.73 -6.36
N GLU A 248 -17.62 2.22 -7.02
CA GLU A 248 -17.51 2.11 -8.49
C GLU A 248 -17.94 0.72 -9.01
N GLN A 249 -18.59 -0.12 -8.19
CA GLN A 249 -19.31 -1.27 -8.72
C GLN A 249 -20.54 -0.79 -9.50
N ASP A 250 -20.30 -0.45 -10.76
CA ASP A 250 -21.31 -0.52 -11.79
C ASP A 250 -21.94 -1.92 -11.68
N HIS A 251 -23.24 -2.04 -11.37
CA HIS A 251 -23.89 -3.33 -11.06
C HIS A 251 -23.82 -4.36 -12.22
N TYR A 252 -23.28 -3.94 -13.37
CA TYR A 252 -23.03 -4.76 -14.56
C TYR A 252 -21.60 -5.27 -14.70
N VAL A 253 -20.66 -4.85 -13.85
CA VAL A 253 -19.24 -5.24 -13.92
C VAL A 253 -18.91 -6.19 -12.77
N MET A 254 -18.52 -7.42 -13.12
CA MET A 254 -18.03 -8.43 -12.20
C MET A 254 -16.79 -7.92 -11.43
N SER A 255 -16.73 -8.14 -10.12
CA SER A 255 -15.54 -7.76 -9.34
C SER A 255 -14.33 -8.60 -9.76
N GLU A 256 -13.11 -8.09 -9.58
CA GLU A 256 -11.88 -8.87 -9.90
C GLU A 256 -11.80 -10.16 -9.07
N VAL A 257 -12.38 -10.17 -7.85
CA VAL A 257 -12.49 -11.35 -7.00
C VAL A 257 -13.43 -12.39 -7.62
N ASP A 258 -14.63 -11.97 -8.03
CA ASP A 258 -15.60 -12.86 -8.68
C ASP A 258 -15.08 -13.38 -10.02
N ALA A 259 -14.37 -12.53 -10.77
CA ALA A 259 -13.70 -12.88 -12.01
C ALA A 259 -12.63 -13.96 -11.78
N CYS A 260 -11.84 -13.84 -10.72
CA CYS A 260 -10.87 -14.85 -10.31
C CYS A 260 -11.53 -16.17 -9.87
N HIS A 261 -12.65 -16.11 -9.13
CA HIS A 261 -13.42 -17.32 -8.79
C HIS A 261 -13.97 -18.00 -10.05
N HIS A 262 -14.50 -17.23 -10.99
CA HIS A 262 -15.05 -17.75 -12.25
C HIS A 262 -13.96 -18.42 -13.10
N THR A 263 -12.82 -17.77 -13.28
CA THR A 263 -11.68 -18.34 -14.03
C THR A 263 -11.17 -19.64 -13.41
N ARG A 264 -11.07 -19.70 -12.07
CA ARG A 264 -10.68 -20.92 -11.34
C ARG A 264 -11.68 -22.05 -11.52
N LEU A 265 -12.99 -21.76 -11.42
CA LEU A 265 -14.06 -22.75 -11.56
C LEU A 265 -14.12 -23.33 -12.98
N HIS A 266 -14.01 -22.48 -14.00
CA HIS A 266 -14.21 -22.85 -15.39
C HIS A 266 -12.91 -23.25 -16.12
N LYS A 267 -11.75 -23.10 -15.48
CA LYS A 267 -10.42 -23.40 -16.05
C LYS A 267 -10.25 -22.78 -17.45
N ILE A 268 -10.59 -21.49 -17.55
CA ILE A 268 -10.56 -20.76 -18.82
C ILE A 268 -9.14 -20.84 -19.39
N PRO A 269 -8.98 -21.29 -20.65
CA PRO A 269 -7.65 -21.46 -21.25
C PRO A 269 -6.95 -20.11 -21.40
N HIS A 270 -5.62 -20.14 -21.43
CA HIS A 270 -4.75 -18.99 -21.66
C HIS A 270 -4.70 -17.90 -20.56
N LEU A 271 -5.53 -18.00 -19.52
CA LEU A 271 -5.43 -17.12 -18.36
C LEU A 271 -4.44 -17.68 -17.32
N PRO A 272 -3.75 -16.81 -16.56
CA PRO A 272 -2.90 -17.24 -15.45
C PRO A 272 -3.68 -18.08 -14.45
N ASN A 273 -3.04 -19.12 -13.92
CA ASN A 273 -3.66 -19.92 -12.88
C ASN A 273 -3.67 -19.12 -11.57
N ILE A 274 -4.87 -18.75 -11.13
CA ILE A 274 -5.09 -18.12 -9.83
C ILE A 274 -4.93 -19.17 -8.74
N GLN A 275 -3.97 -18.97 -7.85
CA GLN A 275 -3.75 -19.80 -6.67
C GLN A 275 -4.62 -19.35 -5.50
N HIS A 276 -4.85 -18.04 -5.39
CA HIS A 276 -5.72 -17.45 -4.37
C HIS A 276 -6.22 -16.07 -4.79
N VAL A 277 -7.41 -15.72 -4.34
CA VAL A 277 -7.88 -14.33 -4.30
C VAL A 277 -8.71 -14.13 -3.05
N ALA A 278 -8.48 -13.02 -2.35
CA ALA A 278 -9.21 -12.69 -1.14
C ALA A 278 -9.37 -11.18 -0.97
N TYR A 279 -10.50 -10.80 -0.41
CA TYR A 279 -10.57 -9.59 0.39
C TYR A 279 -9.73 -9.79 1.64
N VAL A 280 -8.75 -8.92 1.87
CA VAL A 280 -7.90 -9.02 3.05
C VAL A 280 -8.74 -8.67 4.26
N THR A 281 -8.75 -9.53 5.27
CA THR A 281 -9.56 -9.33 6.48
C THR A 281 -8.72 -8.89 7.67
N THR A 282 -9.36 -8.29 8.66
CA THR A 282 -8.78 -8.13 9.99
C THR A 282 -9.02 -9.41 10.82
N GLY A 283 -8.47 -9.48 12.04
CA GLY A 283 -8.50 -10.69 12.87
C GLY A 283 -9.91 -11.19 13.27
N ASP A 284 -10.97 -10.41 13.04
CA ASP A 284 -12.37 -10.78 13.26
C ASP A 284 -13.09 -11.17 11.95
N SER A 285 -12.33 -11.42 10.87
CA SER A 285 -12.83 -11.74 9.52
C SER A 285 -13.58 -10.59 8.83
N THR A 286 -13.54 -9.36 9.36
CA THR A 286 -14.07 -8.19 8.65
C THR A 286 -13.11 -7.76 7.54
N PRO A 287 -13.59 -7.49 6.32
CA PRO A 287 -12.73 -6.97 5.26
C PRO A 287 -12.08 -5.64 5.65
N GLN A 288 -10.81 -5.46 5.30
CA GLN A 288 -10.08 -4.22 5.47
C GLN A 288 -10.61 -3.18 4.48
N THR A 289 -11.27 -2.15 4.99
CA THR A 289 -11.78 -1.02 4.22
C THR A 289 -11.20 0.30 4.71
N THR A 290 -11.14 1.29 3.81
CA THR A 290 -10.85 2.68 4.20
C THR A 290 -12.00 3.24 5.05
N GLU A 291 -11.68 4.14 5.97
CA GLU A 291 -12.67 4.82 6.84
C GLU A 291 -12.80 6.31 6.53
N THR A 292 -11.93 6.86 5.67
CA THR A 292 -11.99 8.28 5.30
C THR A 292 -13.37 8.74 4.82
N PRO A 293 -14.12 8.00 3.98
CA PRO A 293 -15.45 8.44 3.55
C PRO A 293 -16.44 8.62 4.71
N GLU A 294 -16.38 7.74 5.73
CA GLU A 294 -17.29 7.76 6.88
C GLU A 294 -16.90 8.85 7.89
N LEU A 295 -15.60 9.11 8.00
CA LEU A 295 -15.04 10.08 8.92
C LEU A 295 -15.03 11.50 8.33
N SER A 296 -15.04 11.63 7.01
CA SER A 296 -15.08 12.92 6.34
C SER A 296 -16.49 13.52 6.38
N HIS A 297 -16.56 14.82 6.61
CA HIS A 297 -17.78 15.60 6.43
C HIS A 297 -17.75 16.39 5.11
N SER A 298 -16.96 15.91 4.15
CA SER A 298 -16.78 16.58 2.85
C SER A 298 -18.07 16.48 2.02
N TYR A 299 -18.30 17.52 1.21
CA TYR A 299 -19.36 17.52 0.20
C TYR A 299 -19.01 16.64 -1.01
N ASP A 300 -17.72 16.37 -1.22
CA ASP A 300 -17.25 15.52 -2.31
C ASP A 300 -17.41 14.03 -1.99
N LYS A 301 -17.88 13.26 -2.97
CA LYS A 301 -18.03 11.81 -2.83
C LYS A 301 -16.66 11.14 -2.86
N ILE A 302 -16.11 10.86 -1.67
CA ILE A 302 -14.92 10.02 -1.52
C ILE A 302 -15.36 8.56 -1.58
N SER A 303 -14.87 7.79 -2.56
CA SER A 303 -15.20 6.37 -2.68
C SER A 303 -14.53 5.54 -1.59
N ARG A 304 -15.31 4.68 -0.92
CA ARG A 304 -14.77 3.66 -0.02
C ARG A 304 -13.97 2.65 -0.82
N ARG A 305 -12.83 2.23 -0.28
CA ARG A 305 -11.95 1.22 -0.89
C ARG A 305 -11.77 0.01 0.01
N GLN A 306 -11.60 -1.15 -0.64
CA GLN A 306 -11.41 -2.44 0.00
C GLN A 306 -10.08 -3.05 -0.44
N HIS A 307 -9.34 -3.60 0.52
CA HIS A 307 -8.05 -4.24 0.28
C HIS A 307 -8.24 -5.65 -0.30
N ILE A 308 -7.60 -5.92 -1.43
CA ILE A 308 -7.65 -7.19 -2.15
C ILE A 308 -6.22 -7.71 -2.39
N ARG A 309 -6.05 -9.02 -2.22
CA ARG A 309 -4.81 -9.72 -2.55
C ARG A 309 -5.08 -10.89 -3.49
N ILE A 310 -4.25 -11.01 -4.53
CA ILE A 310 -4.31 -12.08 -5.53
C ILE A 310 -2.95 -12.75 -5.57
N VAL A 311 -2.95 -14.08 -5.54
CA VAL A 311 -1.77 -14.93 -5.75
C VAL A 311 -2.00 -15.76 -6.99
N GLN A 312 -1.06 -15.71 -7.93
CA GLN A 312 -1.15 -16.42 -9.19
C GLN A 312 0.23 -16.89 -9.65
N ASP A 313 0.26 -17.60 -10.77
CA ASP A 313 1.52 -17.97 -11.40
C ASP A 313 2.38 -16.75 -11.77
N LEU A 314 3.69 -16.98 -11.88
CA LEU A 314 4.63 -15.92 -12.25
C LEU A 314 4.22 -15.22 -13.54
N VAL A 315 4.23 -13.89 -13.49
CA VAL A 315 3.91 -13.02 -14.62
C VAL A 315 5.19 -12.38 -15.13
N TYR A 316 5.33 -12.28 -16.46
CA TYR A 316 6.46 -11.63 -17.13
C TYR A 316 6.00 -10.37 -17.83
N ASN A 317 6.82 -9.33 -17.79
CA ASN A 317 6.55 -8.07 -18.47
C ASN A 317 6.39 -8.29 -19.99
N ILE A 318 5.52 -7.51 -20.64
CA ILE A 318 5.36 -7.53 -22.10
C ILE A 318 6.68 -7.25 -22.85
N GLN A 319 7.60 -6.51 -22.22
CA GLN A 319 8.96 -6.28 -22.71
C GLN A 319 9.83 -7.54 -22.73
N ALA A 320 9.45 -8.60 -22.02
CA ALA A 320 10.13 -9.90 -22.02
C ALA A 320 9.84 -10.73 -23.28
N VAL A 321 8.89 -10.28 -24.10
CA VAL A 321 8.51 -10.94 -25.35
C VAL A 321 9.67 -10.89 -26.35
N ARG A 322 10.08 -12.05 -26.87
CA ARG A 322 11.26 -12.18 -27.74
C ARG A 322 10.99 -11.82 -29.19
N ASN A 323 9.74 -11.90 -29.64
CA ASN A 323 9.35 -11.64 -31.04
C ASN A 323 7.87 -11.28 -31.18
N SER A 324 7.51 -10.72 -32.34
CA SER A 324 6.14 -10.31 -32.65
C SER A 324 5.12 -11.46 -32.58
N LYS A 325 5.51 -12.70 -32.90
CA LYS A 325 4.63 -13.87 -32.80
C LYS A 325 4.20 -14.11 -31.35
N GLN A 326 5.12 -14.06 -30.39
CA GLN A 326 4.81 -14.20 -28.97
C GLN A 326 3.91 -13.06 -28.47
N LEU A 327 4.11 -11.82 -28.96
CA LEU A 327 3.28 -10.68 -28.59
C LEU A 327 1.85 -10.85 -29.09
N VAL A 328 1.68 -11.18 -30.38
CA VAL A 328 0.37 -11.43 -30.99
C VAL A 328 -0.31 -12.62 -30.34
N GLN A 329 0.46 -13.65 -29.98
CA GLN A 329 -0.07 -14.78 -29.23
C GLN A 329 -0.58 -14.36 -27.85
N ALA A 330 0.16 -13.57 -27.09
CA ALA A 330 -0.28 -13.07 -25.79
C ALA A 330 -1.56 -12.23 -25.90
N ILE A 331 -1.65 -11.34 -26.90
CA ILE A 331 -2.86 -10.54 -27.16
C ILE A 331 -4.05 -11.45 -27.52
N ARG A 332 -3.86 -12.41 -28.43
CA ARG A 332 -4.88 -13.38 -28.80
C ARG A 332 -5.36 -14.17 -27.59
N ASP A 333 -4.43 -14.63 -26.76
CA ASP A 333 -4.69 -15.43 -25.57
C ASP A 333 -5.54 -14.65 -24.54
N VAL A 334 -5.27 -13.35 -24.37
CA VAL A 334 -6.14 -12.45 -23.58
C VAL A 334 -7.52 -12.30 -24.21
N LEU A 335 -7.60 -12.03 -25.52
CA LEU A 335 -8.89 -11.86 -26.22
C LEU A 335 -9.75 -13.13 -26.16
N VAL A 336 -9.15 -14.31 -26.28
CA VAL A 336 -9.85 -15.59 -26.12
C VAL A 336 -10.35 -15.75 -24.68
N GLY A 337 -9.56 -15.32 -23.70
CA GLY A 337 -10.00 -15.25 -22.30
C GLY A 337 -11.18 -14.29 -22.08
N GLU A 338 -11.16 -13.11 -22.71
CA GLU A 338 -12.22 -12.08 -22.63
C GLU A 338 -13.49 -12.42 -23.40
N LEU A 339 -13.45 -13.39 -24.34
CA LEU A 339 -14.66 -13.93 -24.98
C LEU A 339 -15.50 -14.79 -24.02
N HIS A 340 -14.93 -15.19 -22.88
CA HIS A 340 -15.71 -15.65 -21.73
C HIS A 340 -16.16 -14.42 -20.92
N PRO A 341 -17.33 -14.45 -20.24
CA PRO A 341 -17.95 -13.28 -19.58
C PRO A 341 -17.19 -12.74 -18.34
N VAL A 342 -15.86 -12.84 -18.35
CA VAL A 342 -14.93 -12.34 -17.36
C VAL A 342 -14.38 -11.01 -17.87
N SER A 343 -15.15 -9.95 -17.66
CA SER A 343 -14.66 -8.60 -17.91
C SER A 343 -13.41 -8.35 -17.05
N VAL A 344 -12.28 -8.12 -17.70
CA VAL A 344 -11.05 -7.55 -17.11
C VAL A 344 -10.27 -8.49 -16.18
N LEU A 345 -9.68 -9.54 -16.73
CA LEU A 345 -8.51 -10.18 -16.12
C LEU A 345 -7.38 -10.19 -17.15
N VAL A 346 -6.21 -9.71 -16.74
CA VAL A 346 -4.85 -9.96 -17.28
C VAL A 346 -4.08 -8.75 -17.83
N LEU A 347 -4.67 -7.68 -18.38
CA LEU A 347 -3.83 -6.59 -18.94
C LEU A 347 -3.49 -5.42 -18.02
N LYS A 348 -4.08 -5.32 -16.81
CA LYS A 348 -3.81 -4.20 -15.88
C LYS A 348 -2.65 -4.44 -14.90
N ALA A 349 -1.90 -5.54 -15.04
CA ALA A 349 -0.93 -5.95 -14.03
C ALA A 349 0.54 -5.70 -14.39
N ILE A 350 0.86 -5.02 -15.49
CA ILE A 350 2.25 -4.67 -15.85
C ILE A 350 2.37 -3.30 -16.48
#